data_AF-A0A1H3NL82-F1
#
_entry.id   AF-A0A1H3NL82-F1
#
_cell.length_a   1.000
_cell.length_b   1.000
_cell.length_c   1.000
_cell.angle_alpha   90.00
_cell.angle_beta   90.00
_cell.angle_gamma   90.00
#
_symmetry.space_group_name_H-M   'P 1'
#
loop_
_entity.id
_entity.type
_entity.pdbx_description
1 polymer ?
#
loop_
_entity_poly.entity_id
_entity_poly.type
_entity_poly.pdbx_seq_one_letter_code
_entity_poly.pdbx_strand_id
1 'polypeptide(L)'
;MPRTFGKQPIREVVWRAGYTHAEFADELGIKPRSHVFSAMGGVVPPSDELRQAASTFLGVPLADLFTAESLAEVCRPLPPGLRRKSAAQR
;
A
#
# COMPACT_ATOMS: atom_id res chain seq x y z
N MET A 1 -3.90 7.57 18.87
CA MET A 1 -2.87 7.65 17.82
C MET A 1 -3.27 6.71 16.71
N PRO A 2 -3.33 7.12 15.42
CA PRO A 2 -3.48 6.13 14.36
C PRO A 2 -2.25 5.21 14.39
N ARG A 3 -2.47 3.90 14.58
CA ARG A 3 -1.40 2.90 14.49
C ARG A 3 -0.97 2.84 13.03
N THR A 4 0.17 3.45 12.71
CA THR A 4 0.87 3.20 11.45
C THR A 4 1.82 2.03 11.65
N PHE A 5 2.05 1.24 10.60
CA PHE A 5 2.95 0.09 10.58
C PHE A 5 4.42 0.49 10.36
N GLY A 6 4.75 1.77 10.56
CA GLY A 6 6.08 2.32 10.28
C GLY A 6 6.43 2.35 8.78
N LYS A 7 7.70 2.61 8.49
CA LYS A 7 8.23 2.70 7.12
C LYS A 7 8.23 1.31 6.47
N GLN A 8 7.50 1.15 5.37
CA GLN A 8 7.49 -0.13 4.62
C GLN A 8 8.67 -0.20 3.63
N PRO A 9 9.37 -1.36 3.55
CA PRO A 9 10.49 -1.56 2.61
C PRO A 9 10.13 -1.36 1.13
N ILE A 10 8.91 -1.70 0.73
CA ILE A 10 8.44 -1.66 -0.68
C ILE A 10 8.72 -0.32 -1.37
N ARG A 11 8.74 0.81 -0.65
CA ARG A 11 9.07 2.12 -1.25
C ARG A 11 10.47 2.15 -1.85
N GLU A 12 11.44 1.63 -1.10
CA GLU A 12 12.83 1.58 -1.57
C GLU A 12 13.01 0.52 -2.66
N VAL A 13 12.31 -0.61 -2.55
CA VAL A 13 12.36 -1.68 -3.55
C VAL A 13 11.81 -1.18 -4.89
N VAL A 14 10.66 -0.51 -4.90
CA VAL A 14 10.06 0.09 -6.11
C VAL A 14 11.01 1.12 -6.74
N TRP A 15 11.62 1.99 -5.92
CA TRP A 15 12.60 2.95 -6.41
C TRP A 15 13.84 2.29 -7.01
N ARG A 16 14.38 1.25 -6.36
CA ARG A 16 15.53 0.48 -6.87
C ARG A 16 15.21 -0.28 -8.15
N ALA A 17 13.95 -0.70 -8.33
CA ALA A 17 13.46 -1.30 -9.55
C ALA A 17 13.30 -0.31 -10.72
N GLY A 18 13.51 1.00 -10.47
CA GLY A 18 13.46 2.04 -11.51
C GLY A 18 12.07 2.61 -11.76
N TYR A 19 11.09 2.32 -10.89
CA TYR A 19 9.73 2.83 -11.01
C TYR A 19 9.47 3.96 -10.02
N THR A 20 8.67 4.94 -10.45
CA THR A 20 8.01 5.81 -9.48
C THR A 20 6.91 5.02 -8.75
N HIS A 21 6.58 5.42 -7.51
CA HIS A 21 5.44 4.82 -6.80
C HIS A 21 4.13 4.99 -7.58
N ALA A 22 4.06 6.03 -8.40
CA ALA A 22 2.95 6.31 -9.27
C ALA A 22 2.83 5.24 -10.36
N GLU A 23 3.85 5.07 -11.18
CA GLU A 23 3.89 4.05 -12.25
C GLU A 23 3.65 2.67 -11.67
N PHE A 24 4.33 2.31 -10.58
CA PHE A 24 4.12 1.04 -9.90
C PHE A 24 2.64 0.78 -9.56
N ALA A 25 1.95 1.76 -8.99
CA ALA A 25 0.54 1.59 -8.65
C ALA A 25 -0.37 1.48 -9.88
N ASP A 26 0.00 2.10 -11.01
CA ASP A 26 -0.73 1.99 -12.27
C ASP A 26 -0.46 0.63 -12.94
N GLU A 27 0.77 0.14 -12.92
CA GLU A 27 1.18 -1.17 -13.43
C GLU A 27 0.51 -2.34 -12.69
N LEU A 28 0.34 -2.22 -11.37
CA LEU A 28 -0.37 -3.24 -10.60
C LEU A 28 -1.88 -3.30 -10.91
N GLY A 29 -2.46 -2.25 -11.49
CA GLY A 29 -3.89 -2.18 -11.83
C GLY A 29 -4.86 -2.15 -10.63
N ILE A 30 -4.34 -2.06 -9.39
CA ILE A 30 -5.13 -2.16 -8.16
C ILE A 30 -5.93 -0.89 -7.90
N LYS A 31 -7.23 -1.04 -7.66
CA LYS A 31 -8.14 0.08 -7.36
C LYS A 31 -8.75 -0.05 -5.95
N PRO A 32 -8.78 1.04 -5.15
CA PRO A 32 -8.33 2.38 -5.50
C PRO A 32 -6.79 2.51 -5.38
N ARG A 33 -6.19 3.32 -6.27
CA ARG A 33 -4.75 3.62 -6.25
C ARG A 33 -4.25 4.16 -4.90
N SER A 34 -5.13 4.85 -4.17
CA SER A 34 -4.84 5.36 -2.81
C SER A 34 -4.51 4.26 -1.81
N HIS A 35 -5.02 3.04 -2.02
CA HIS A 35 -4.71 1.88 -1.18
C HIS A 35 -3.23 1.52 -1.30
N VAL A 36 -2.71 1.43 -2.54
CA VAL A 36 -1.29 1.12 -2.80
C VAL A 36 -0.40 2.13 -2.09
N PHE A 37 -0.65 3.43 -2.26
CA PHE A 37 0.13 4.48 -1.58
C PHE A 37 0.02 4.42 -0.06
N SER A 38 -1.17 4.16 0.47
CA SER A 38 -1.38 4.07 1.92
C SER A 38 -0.66 2.85 2.51
N ALA A 39 -0.67 1.72 1.80
CA ALA A 39 0.02 0.51 2.21
C ALA A 39 1.54 0.69 2.13
N MET A 40 2.07 1.25 1.04
CA MET A 40 3.49 1.59 0.93
C MET A 40 3.94 2.61 2.00
N GLY A 41 3.04 3.50 2.41
CA GLY A 41 3.27 4.45 3.49
C GLY A 41 3.12 3.87 4.91
N GLY A 42 2.70 2.61 5.05
CA GLY A 42 2.44 1.98 6.34
C GLY A 42 1.23 2.56 7.08
N VAL A 43 0.31 3.21 6.37
CA VAL A 43 -0.92 3.78 6.95
C VAL A 43 -2.01 2.72 7.10
N VAL A 44 -2.04 1.76 6.18
CA VAL A 44 -2.98 0.63 6.15
C VAL A 44 -2.21 -0.65 5.82
N PRO A 45 -2.71 -1.83 6.21
CA PRO A 45 -2.10 -3.08 5.78
C PRO A 45 -2.32 -3.31 4.27
N PRO A 46 -1.41 -3.99 3.56
CA PRO A 46 -1.59 -4.34 2.16
C PRO A 46 -2.73 -5.37 2.01
N SER A 47 -3.53 -5.20 0.97
CA SER A 47 -4.57 -6.18 0.59
C SER A 47 -3.92 -7.44 0.01
N ASP A 48 -4.64 -8.55 -0.02
CA ASP A 48 -4.14 -9.80 -0.61
C ASP A 48 -3.77 -9.63 -2.09
N GLU A 49 -4.57 -8.86 -2.82
CA GLU A 49 -4.28 -8.47 -4.20
C GLU A 49 -2.95 -7.72 -4.31
N LEU A 50 -2.70 -6.73 -3.44
CA LEU A 50 -1.45 -5.98 -3.42
C LEU A 50 -0.26 -6.86 -3.02
N ARG A 51 -0.45 -7.77 -2.07
CA ARG A 51 0.58 -8.73 -1.66
C ARG A 51 1.01 -9.56 -2.87
N GLN A 52 0.06 -10.22 -3.52
CA GLN A 52 0.35 -11.11 -4.65
C GLN A 52 0.93 -10.35 -5.85
N ALA A 53 0.30 -9.23 -6.23
CA ALA A 53 0.72 -8.46 -7.40
C ALA A 53 2.10 -7.82 -7.20
N ALA A 54 2.38 -7.21 -6.04
CA ALA A 54 3.67 -6.58 -5.77
C ALA A 54 4.82 -7.60 -5.73
N SER A 55 4.61 -8.75 -5.08
CA SER A 55 5.64 -9.80 -5.00
C SER A 55 5.93 -10.39 -6.38
N THR A 56 4.89 -10.60 -7.19
CA THR A 56 5.03 -11.13 -8.55
C THR A 56 5.71 -10.12 -9.47
N PHE A 57 5.28 -8.85 -9.43
CA PHE A 57 5.79 -7.80 -10.30
C PHE A 57 7.25 -7.46 -9.99
N LEU A 58 7.61 -7.36 -8.71
CA LEU A 58 8.97 -7.01 -8.31
C LEU A 58 9.90 -8.22 -8.24
N GLY A 59 9.37 -9.45 -8.24
CA GLY A 59 10.14 -10.68 -8.04
C GLY A 59 10.77 -10.78 -6.65
N VAL A 60 10.20 -10.10 -5.65
CA VAL A 60 10.72 -10.00 -4.28
C VAL A 60 9.77 -10.67 -3.29
N PRO A 61 10.27 -11.41 -2.30
CA PRO A 61 9.44 -12.01 -1.25
C PRO A 61 8.62 -10.96 -0.48
N LEU A 62 7.40 -11.32 -0.07
CA LEU A 62 6.51 -10.43 0.69
C LEU A 62 7.14 -9.85 1.97
N ALA A 63 7.94 -10.66 2.68
CA ALA A 63 8.62 -10.26 3.91
C ALA A 63 9.65 -9.13 3.68
N ASP A 64 10.16 -8.99 2.45
CA ASP A 64 11.11 -7.94 2.07
C ASP A 64 10.40 -6.71 1.48
N LEU A 65 9.09 -6.79 1.24
CA LEU A 65 8.25 -5.70 0.74
C LEU A 65 7.51 -5.00 1.89
N PHE A 66 7.02 -5.75 2.87
CA PHE A 66 6.21 -5.22 3.96
C PHE A 66 6.71 -5.74 5.31
N THR A 67 6.54 -4.91 6.34
CA THR A 67 6.85 -5.28 7.72
C THR A 67 5.96 -6.43 8.18
N ALA A 68 6.48 -7.28 9.08
CA ALA A 68 5.73 -8.40 9.64
C ALA A 68 4.42 -7.94 10.32
N GLU A 69 4.44 -6.79 10.99
CA GLU A 69 3.27 -6.17 11.63
C GLU A 69 2.18 -5.83 10.61
N SER A 70 2.56 -5.26 9.46
CA SER A 70 1.64 -4.91 8.37
C SER A 70 1.06 -6.15 7.68
N LEU A 71 1.85 -7.22 7.56
CA LEU A 71 1.41 -8.49 6.97
C LEU A 71 0.51 -9.30 7.90
N ALA A 72 0.74 -9.22 9.22
CA ALA A 72 -0.07 -9.90 10.22
C ALA A 72 -1.49 -9.32 10.34
N GLU A 73 -1.69 -8.06 9.94
CA GLU A 73 -3.00 -7.43 9.97
C GLU A 73 -3.82 -7.76 8.70
N VAL A 74 -5.12 -7.99 8.88
CA VAL A 74 -6.04 -8.22 7.77
C VAL A 74 -6.50 -6.89 7.21
N CYS A 75 -6.34 -6.69 5.90
CA CYS A 75 -6.90 -5.53 5.20
C CYS A 75 -8.43 -5.59 5.20
N ARG A 76 -9.05 -5.07 6.25
CA ARG A 76 -10.52 -4.92 6.32
C ARG A 76 -10.94 -3.77 5.41
N PRO A 77 -11.96 -3.95 4.54
CA PRO A 77 -12.53 -2.85 3.79
C PRO A 77 -13.00 -1.77 4.77
N LEU A 78 -12.66 -0.51 4.49
CA LEU A 78 -13.10 0.62 5.32
C LEU A 78 -14.63 0.59 5.43
N PRO A 79 -15.20 0.74 6.63
CA PRO A 79 -16.66 0.83 6.77
C PRO A 79 -17.18 2.03 5.95
N PRO A 80 -18.35 1.91 5.31
CA PRO A 80 -18.95 2.97 4.52
C PRO A 80 -19.35 4.12 5.44
N GLY A 81 -18.43 5.06 5.68
CA GLY A 81 -18.61 6.17 6.61
C GLY A 81 -17.38 7.08 6.73
N LEU A 82 -16.19 6.57 6.41
CA LEU A 82 -14.95 7.37 6.31
C LEU A 82 -14.76 7.98 4.90
N ARG A 83 -15.85 8.38 4.22
CA ARG A 83 -15.72 9.28 3.07
C ARG A 83 -15.12 10.57 3.58
N ARG A 84 -13.91 10.86 3.10
CA ARG A 84 -13.19 12.13 3.25
C ARG A 84 -14.21 13.28 3.27
N LYS A 85 -14.19 14.11 4.31
CA LYS A 85 -14.81 15.43 4.23
C LYS A 85 -14.22 16.08 2.98
N SER A 86 -15.06 16.21 1.96
CA SER A 86 -14.79 17.06 0.81
C SER A 86 -14.30 18.39 1.37
N ALA A 87 -13.13 18.84 0.92
CA ALA A 87 -12.73 20.21 1.10
C ALA A 87 -13.71 21.08 0.30
N ALA A 88 -14.85 21.39 0.92
CA ALA A 88 -15.71 22.50 0.57
C ALA A 88 -15.32 23.63 1.52
N GLN A 89 -14.47 24.54 1.06
CA GLN A 89 -14.53 25.98 1.35
C GLN A 89 -13.32 26.68 0.72
N ARG A 90 -13.52 27.26 -0.46
CA ARG A 90 -13.64 28.71 -0.64
C ARG A 90 -14.04 29.03 -2.07
#